data_AF-A0A4Q5XD87-F1
#
_entry.id   AF-A0A4Q5XD87-F1
#
_cell.length_a   1.000
_cell.length_b   1.000
_cell.length_c   1.000
_cell.angle_alpha   90.00
_cell.angle_beta   90.00
_cell.angle_gamma   90.00
#
_symmetry.space_group_name_H-M   'P 1'
#
loop_
_entity.id
_entity.type
_entity.pdbx_description
1 polymer ?
#
loop_
_entity_poly.entity_id
_entity_poly.type
_entity_poly.pdbx_seq_one_letter_code
_entity_poly.pdbx_strand_id
1 'polypeptide(L)'
;MIPALSIGLGLLAIASLVFWILAVRLSYRIERLRKPDLPNPRLVYTNIFATAFWTPPASDPAEKKLQSQLRTRLIAALSCLLVMAGFSFVLPVLSVEHSATAEAPAGPPPIHAVGTTLRYIRSNQSGTEPETILVHIPAPNRIHVVKMVAPCTDAAYVTATVDPAANEVTELVGGRLQQDSAQLPQAFLTLDASRKLIVRFGDATSEPAEMPDAPPAPWRMYDFDLAEFALLGPREPRSFTFGLAMAWPDGPPPLVRILGSANAKFLYSSDSGAKHHFQVSGPAFIDPAIGDRGGELITDAKYGHVVEARFGRPNHSNYSNFLLKLTTATEGEAGTKVWADALAAHWNNCPAETP
;
A
#
# COMPACT_ATOMS: atom_id res chain seq x y z
N MET A 1 27.86 6.21 -12.07
CA MET A 1 27.09 7.34 -12.65
C MET A 1 26.15 8.01 -11.65
N ILE A 2 25.40 7.26 -10.84
CA ILE A 2 24.41 7.78 -9.88
C ILE A 2 24.96 8.78 -8.83
N PRO A 3 26.15 8.60 -8.22
CA PRO A 3 26.64 9.56 -7.22
C PRO A 3 27.04 10.91 -7.83
N ALA A 4 27.67 10.92 -9.01
CA ALA A 4 28.05 12.16 -9.68
C ALA A 4 26.82 12.98 -10.14
N LEU A 5 25.77 12.30 -10.60
CA LEU A 5 24.50 12.95 -10.98
C LEU A 5 23.77 13.51 -9.76
N SER A 6 23.75 12.77 -8.65
CA SER A 6 23.14 13.22 -7.39
C SER A 6 23.86 14.44 -6.81
N ILE A 7 25.19 14.43 -6.85
CA ILE A 7 26.02 15.59 -6.48
C ILE A 7 25.72 16.78 -7.41
N GLY A 8 25.60 16.54 -8.72
CA GLY A 8 25.24 17.56 -9.70
C GLY A 8 23.87 18.21 -9.45
N LEU A 9 22.84 17.41 -9.16
CA LEU A 9 21.50 17.90 -8.82
C LEU A 9 21.49 18.65 -7.48
N GLY A 10 22.24 18.17 -6.48
CA GLY A 10 22.43 18.88 -5.21
C GLY A 10 23.08 20.25 -5.40
N LEU A 11 24.12 20.34 -6.24
CA LEU A 11 24.77 21.61 -6.57
C LEU A 11 23.83 22.57 -7.32
N LEU A 12 23.00 22.05 -8.23
CA LEU A 12 21.99 22.85 -8.94
C LEU A 12 20.90 23.39 -8.00
N ALA A 13 20.47 22.60 -7.01
CA ALA A 13 19.52 23.04 -6.00
C ALA A 13 20.09 24.18 -5.14
N ILE A 14 21.34 24.04 -4.69
CA ILE A 14 22.05 25.08 -3.94
C ILE A 14 22.20 26.35 -4.80
N ALA A 15 22.61 26.21 -6.06
CA ALA A 15 22.76 27.34 -6.98
C ALA A 15 21.42 28.08 -7.20
N SER A 16 20.33 27.34 -7.42
CA SER A 16 18.99 27.91 -7.58
C SER A 16 18.58 28.72 -6.34
N LEU A 17 18.78 28.16 -5.15
CA LEU A 17 18.46 28.83 -3.89
C LEU A 17 19.29 30.12 -3.71
N VAL A 18 20.59 30.08 -4.01
CA VAL A 18 21.45 31.27 -3.93
C VAL A 18 20.98 32.36 -4.88
N PHE A 19 20.70 32.03 -6.14
CA PHE A 19 20.18 33.01 -7.12
C PHE A 19 18.83 33.58 -6.69
N TRP A 20 17.96 32.75 -6.12
CA TRP A 20 16.66 33.19 -5.61
C TRP A 20 16.78 34.18 -4.45
N ILE A 21 17.61 33.89 -3.43
CA ILE A 21 17.87 34.79 -2.31
C ILE A 21 18.45 36.12 -2.80
N LEU A 22 19.38 36.06 -3.76
CA LEU A 22 19.98 37.25 -4.35
C LEU A 22 19.00 38.07 -5.20
N ALA A 23 18.01 37.43 -5.83
CA ALA A 23 16.92 38.11 -6.54
C ALA A 23 15.98 38.83 -5.57
N VAL A 24 15.59 38.17 -4.48
CA VAL A 24 14.78 38.79 -3.41
C VAL A 24 15.46 40.03 -2.84
N ARG A 25 16.77 39.96 -2.56
CA ARG A 25 17.55 41.12 -2.08
C ARG A 25 17.58 42.29 -3.07
N LEU A 26 17.69 42.02 -4.37
CA LEU A 26 17.64 43.08 -5.40
C LEU A 26 16.25 43.70 -5.50
N SER A 27 15.19 42.89 -5.40
CA SER A 27 13.81 43.39 -5.41
C SER A 27 13.58 44.37 -4.27
N TYR A 28 14.06 44.06 -3.05
CA TYR A 28 14.00 44.99 -1.92
C TYR A 28 14.77 46.29 -2.16
N ARG A 29 15.94 46.24 -2.82
CA ARG A 29 16.70 47.45 -3.15
C ARG A 29 15.97 48.33 -4.16
N ILE A 30 15.36 47.74 -5.18
CA ILE A 30 14.55 48.47 -6.17
C ILE A 30 13.33 49.11 -5.49
N GLU A 31 12.66 48.39 -4.58
CA GLU A 31 11.51 48.93 -3.86
C GLU A 31 11.88 50.11 -2.95
N ARG A 32 13.03 50.04 -2.26
CA ARG A 32 13.55 51.17 -1.47
C ARG A 32 13.93 52.38 -2.32
N LEU A 33 14.47 52.17 -3.53
CA LEU A 33 14.75 53.27 -4.46
C LEU A 33 13.46 53.96 -4.92
N ARG A 34 12.41 53.17 -5.22
CA ARG A 34 11.12 53.69 -5.66
C ARG A 34 10.33 54.37 -4.54
N LYS A 35 10.52 53.93 -3.29
CA LYS A 35 9.76 54.38 -2.11
C LYS A 35 10.67 54.51 -0.88
N PRO A 36 11.48 55.58 -0.80
CA PRO A 36 12.46 55.76 0.27
C PRO A 36 11.82 55.94 1.65
N ASP A 37 10.59 56.45 1.71
CA ASP A 37 9.89 56.79 2.96
C ASP A 37 9.16 55.61 3.62
N LEU A 38 9.19 54.41 3.02
CA LEU A 38 8.52 53.24 3.58
C LEU A 38 9.37 52.59 4.69
N PRO A 39 8.88 52.50 5.94
CA PRO A 39 9.66 51.95 7.06
C PRO A 39 9.93 50.45 6.93
N ASN A 40 9.06 49.71 6.22
CA ASN A 40 9.23 48.28 5.93
C ASN A 40 8.73 47.99 4.50
N PRO A 41 9.61 47.77 3.50
CA PRO A 41 9.18 47.33 2.18
C PRO A 41 8.47 45.97 2.29
N ARG A 42 7.30 45.83 1.66
CA ARG A 42 6.49 44.60 1.73
C ARG A 42 6.56 43.89 0.38
N LEU A 43 7.35 42.83 0.31
CA LEU A 43 7.32 41.95 -0.85
C LEU A 43 6.08 41.06 -0.82
N VAL A 44 5.16 41.29 -1.76
CA VAL A 44 4.21 40.26 -2.21
C VAL A 44 4.88 39.51 -3.36
N TYR A 45 4.88 38.17 -3.35
CA TYR A 45 5.58 37.32 -4.33
C TYR A 45 5.28 37.68 -5.80
N THR A 46 4.08 38.17 -6.08
CA THR A 46 3.63 38.64 -7.41
C THR A 46 4.39 39.87 -7.92
N ASN A 47 5.06 40.61 -7.04
CA ASN A 47 5.71 41.89 -7.36
C ASN A 47 7.15 41.73 -7.90
N ILE A 48 7.82 40.62 -7.59
CA ILE A 48 9.20 40.36 -8.03
C ILE A 48 9.24 40.07 -9.54
N PHE A 49 8.35 39.21 -10.03
CA PHE A 49 8.24 38.90 -11.46
C PHE A 49 7.70 40.07 -12.26
N ALA A 50 6.76 40.83 -11.70
CA ALA A 50 6.29 42.06 -12.34
C ALA A 50 7.42 43.07 -12.52
N THR A 51 8.20 43.32 -11.46
CA THR A 51 9.36 44.23 -11.50
C THR A 51 10.46 43.73 -12.43
N ALA A 52 10.60 42.42 -12.58
CA ALA A 52 11.57 41.84 -13.48
C ALA A 52 11.10 41.89 -14.94
N PHE A 53 9.91 41.41 -15.29
CA PHE A 53 9.55 41.12 -16.68
C PHE A 53 8.39 41.95 -17.24
N TRP A 54 7.54 42.52 -16.40
CA TRP A 54 6.33 43.23 -16.83
C TRP A 54 6.37 44.75 -16.63
N THR A 55 7.32 45.27 -15.86
CA THR A 55 7.57 46.72 -15.79
C THR A 55 8.49 47.18 -16.92
N PRO A 56 8.18 48.31 -17.58
CA PRO A 56 9.08 48.95 -18.53
C PRO A 56 10.45 49.25 -17.89
N PRO A 57 11.53 49.33 -18.68
CA PRO A 57 12.85 49.71 -18.17
C PRO A 57 12.78 51.05 -17.44
N ALA A 58 13.33 51.12 -16.24
CA ALA A 58 13.38 52.37 -15.49
C ALA A 58 14.15 53.48 -16.23
N SER A 59 13.68 54.71 -16.07
CA SER A 59 14.37 55.92 -16.57
C SER A 59 15.62 56.24 -15.75
N ASP A 60 15.62 55.92 -14.45
CA ASP A 60 16.80 56.02 -13.58
C ASP A 60 17.86 54.96 -13.95
N PRO A 61 19.10 55.35 -14.32
CA PRO A 61 20.19 54.43 -14.60
C PRO A 61 20.50 53.43 -13.48
N ALA A 62 20.35 53.84 -12.22
CA ALA A 62 20.63 52.98 -11.06
C ALA A 62 19.57 51.87 -10.93
N GLU A 63 18.29 52.23 -11.04
CA GLU A 63 17.20 51.26 -11.05
C GLU A 63 17.28 50.33 -12.28
N LYS A 64 17.55 50.87 -13.47
CA LYS A 64 17.68 50.09 -14.71
C LYS A 64 18.74 48.99 -14.60
N LYS A 65 19.89 49.30 -13.98
CA LYS A 65 20.95 48.32 -13.71
C LYS A 65 20.47 47.21 -12.76
N LEU A 66 19.74 47.56 -11.71
CA LEU A 66 19.21 46.60 -10.73
C LEU A 66 18.12 45.72 -11.33
N GLN A 67 17.23 46.25 -12.17
CA GLN A 67 16.22 45.47 -12.90
C GLN A 67 16.87 44.45 -13.83
N SER A 68 17.93 44.83 -14.55
CA SER A 68 18.69 43.91 -15.41
C SER A 68 19.30 42.77 -14.59
N GLN A 69 19.96 43.08 -13.47
CA GLN A 69 20.52 42.07 -12.56
C GLN A 69 19.46 41.16 -11.95
N LEU A 70 18.27 41.70 -11.65
CA LEU A 70 17.14 40.93 -11.14
C LEU A 70 16.66 39.91 -12.19
N ARG A 71 16.48 40.33 -13.45
CA ARG A 71 16.12 39.44 -14.57
C ARG A 71 17.12 38.30 -14.72
N THR A 72 18.42 38.60 -14.79
CA THR A 72 19.45 37.58 -14.96
C THR A 72 19.41 36.53 -13.85
N ARG A 73 19.23 36.94 -12.59
CA ARG A 73 19.21 36.01 -11.45
C ARG A 73 17.95 35.15 -11.41
N LEU A 74 16.79 35.71 -11.76
CA LEU A 74 15.54 34.94 -11.85
C LEU A 74 15.59 33.92 -12.99
N ILE A 75 16.13 34.31 -14.15
CA ILE A 75 16.33 33.39 -15.28
C ILE A 75 17.27 32.26 -14.86
N ALA A 76 18.40 32.56 -14.21
CA ALA A 76 19.33 31.54 -13.74
C ALA A 76 18.70 30.56 -12.73
N ALA A 77 17.95 31.08 -11.75
CA ALA A 77 17.26 30.25 -10.75
C ALA A 77 16.22 29.31 -11.40
N LEU A 78 15.42 29.85 -12.32
CA LEU A 78 14.39 29.10 -13.05
C LEU A 78 15.01 28.06 -14.00
N SER A 79 16.10 28.39 -14.68
CA SER A 79 16.82 27.43 -15.53
C SER A 79 17.37 26.26 -14.72
N CYS A 80 17.93 26.50 -13.52
CA CYS A 80 18.34 25.42 -12.62
C CYS A 80 17.15 24.54 -12.22
N LEU A 81 16.00 25.13 -11.88
CA LEU A 81 14.78 24.38 -11.53
C LEU A 81 14.26 23.55 -12.70
N LEU A 82 14.25 24.10 -13.92
CA LEU A 82 13.82 23.41 -15.13
C LEU A 82 14.74 22.24 -15.48
N VAL A 83 16.06 22.41 -15.32
CA VAL A 83 17.02 21.31 -15.51
C VAL A 83 16.75 20.19 -14.49
N MET A 84 16.57 20.52 -13.21
CA MET A 84 16.25 19.52 -12.18
C MET A 84 14.90 18.82 -12.43
N ALA A 85 13.88 19.56 -12.87
CA ALA A 85 12.59 18.99 -13.25
C ALA A 85 12.74 18.05 -14.46
N GLY A 86 13.48 18.46 -15.49
CA GLY A 86 13.78 17.62 -16.65
C GLY A 86 14.46 16.30 -16.27
N PHE A 87 15.46 16.35 -15.37
CA PHE A 87 16.08 15.13 -14.84
C PHE A 87 15.10 14.25 -14.05
N SER A 88 14.13 14.84 -13.34
CA SER A 88 13.10 14.08 -12.60
C SER A 88 12.17 13.28 -13.52
N PHE A 89 11.95 13.74 -14.77
CA PHE A 89 11.17 13.00 -15.78
C PHE A 89 11.99 11.96 -16.56
N VAL A 90 13.31 12.17 -16.69
CA VAL A 90 14.20 11.29 -17.48
C VAL A 90 14.82 10.18 -16.61
N LEU A 91 15.05 10.42 -15.32
CA LEU A 91 15.59 9.44 -14.38
C LEU A 91 14.79 8.12 -14.29
N PRO A 92 13.45 8.13 -14.28
CA PRO A 92 12.65 6.90 -14.31
C PRO A 92 12.82 6.09 -15.61
N VAL A 93 13.19 6.74 -16.72
CA VAL A 93 13.35 6.12 -18.05
C VAL A 93 14.77 5.59 -18.26
N LEU A 94 15.78 6.25 -17.68
CA LEU A 94 17.18 5.81 -17.74
C LEU A 94 17.58 4.85 -16.61
N SER A 95 16.68 4.59 -15.65
CA SER A 95 16.82 3.50 -14.70
C SER A 95 16.55 2.18 -15.42
N VAL A 96 17.46 1.81 -16.33
CA VAL A 96 17.62 0.43 -16.79
C VAL A 96 17.81 -0.40 -15.52
N GLU A 97 16.98 -1.42 -15.38
CA GLU A 97 17.01 -2.44 -14.33
C GLU A 97 18.46 -2.74 -13.97
N HIS A 98 18.93 -2.19 -12.85
CA HIS A 98 20.01 -2.83 -12.13
C HIS A 98 19.35 -4.02 -11.46
N SER A 99 19.17 -5.10 -12.22
CA SER A 99 19.02 -6.43 -11.68
C SER A 99 20.27 -6.63 -10.83
N ALA A 100 20.18 -6.32 -9.54
CA ALA A 100 21.06 -6.89 -8.58
C ALA A 100 20.83 -8.39 -8.72
N THR A 101 21.70 -9.06 -9.46
CA THR A 101 21.92 -10.49 -9.38
C THR A 101 22.47 -10.76 -7.98
N ALA A 102 21.60 -10.64 -6.98
CA ALA A 102 21.75 -11.41 -5.77
C ALA A 102 21.66 -12.85 -6.24
N GLU A 103 22.76 -13.57 -6.09
CA GLU A 103 22.84 -15.00 -6.31
C GLU A 103 21.66 -15.64 -5.57
N ALA A 104 20.70 -16.18 -6.33
CA ALA A 104 19.48 -16.74 -5.76
C ALA A 104 19.89 -17.84 -4.79
N PRO A 105 19.45 -17.81 -3.51
CA PRO A 105 19.77 -18.88 -2.58
C PRO A 105 19.31 -20.21 -3.20
N ALA A 106 20.24 -21.15 -3.31
CA ALA A 106 19.97 -22.48 -3.84
C ALA A 106 19.02 -23.22 -2.90
N GLY A 107 17.73 -23.28 -3.25
CA GLY A 107 16.69 -23.97 -2.50
C GLY A 107 15.31 -23.38 -2.77
N PRO A 108 14.23 -24.10 -2.43
CA PRO A 108 12.89 -23.52 -2.43
C PRO A 108 12.86 -22.29 -1.51
N PRO A 109 12.11 -21.24 -1.88
CA PRO A 109 12.03 -20.03 -1.08
C PRO A 109 11.60 -20.35 0.36
N PRO A 110 12.11 -19.63 1.37
CA PRO A 110 11.70 -19.83 2.75
C PRO A 110 10.19 -19.70 2.91
N ILE A 111 9.60 -20.68 3.59
CA ILE A 111 8.24 -20.62 4.08
C ILE A 111 8.26 -20.38 5.59
N HIS A 112 7.21 -19.76 6.10
CA HIS A 112 7.03 -19.66 7.55
C HIS A 112 7.02 -21.04 8.19
N ALA A 113 7.61 -21.14 9.38
CA ALA A 113 7.49 -22.34 10.19
C ALA A 113 6.02 -22.63 10.55
N VAL A 114 5.68 -23.91 10.65
CA VAL A 114 4.41 -24.31 11.27
C VAL A 114 4.37 -23.76 12.70
N GLY A 115 3.22 -23.20 13.08
CA GLY A 115 3.01 -22.51 14.34
C GLY A 115 3.17 -21.00 14.26
N THR A 116 3.72 -20.44 13.18
CA THR A 116 3.87 -18.98 13.04
C THR A 116 2.51 -18.27 13.11
N THR A 117 2.48 -17.16 13.85
CA THR A 117 1.35 -16.24 13.95
C THR A 117 1.79 -14.83 13.60
N LEU A 118 1.12 -14.23 12.61
CA LEU A 118 1.27 -12.85 12.19
C LEU A 118 0.12 -12.04 12.75
N ARG A 119 0.42 -10.93 13.44
CA ARG A 119 -0.57 -10.03 14.00
C ARG A 119 -0.61 -8.73 13.22
N TYR A 120 -1.80 -8.35 12.78
CA TYR A 120 -2.06 -7.15 12.02
C TYR A 120 -3.08 -6.25 12.73
N ILE A 121 -3.04 -4.98 12.37
CA ILE A 121 -4.17 -4.07 12.52
C ILE A 121 -4.72 -3.79 11.13
N ARG A 122 -6.00 -4.10 10.93
CA ARG A 122 -6.81 -3.67 9.79
C ARG A 122 -7.56 -2.41 10.16
N SER A 123 -7.69 -1.45 9.23
CA SER A 123 -8.49 -0.23 9.44
C SER A 123 -8.80 0.42 8.09
N ASN A 124 -9.59 1.48 8.10
CA ASN A 124 -9.46 2.51 7.07
C ASN A 124 -8.10 3.23 7.19
N GLN A 125 -7.69 3.93 6.14
CA GLN A 125 -6.41 4.65 6.06
C GLN A 125 -6.31 5.82 7.05
N SER A 126 -7.43 6.29 7.60
CA SER A 126 -7.43 7.29 8.69
C SER A 126 -7.11 6.70 10.07
N GLY A 127 -7.17 5.37 10.22
CA GLY A 127 -6.95 4.66 11.48
C GLY A 127 -8.13 4.68 12.45
N THR A 128 -9.31 5.13 12.02
CA THR A 128 -10.47 5.37 12.91
C THR A 128 -11.34 4.14 13.16
N GLU A 129 -11.13 3.06 12.41
CA GLU A 129 -11.93 1.85 12.47
C GLU A 129 -11.03 0.60 12.63
N PRO A 130 -10.19 0.55 13.69
CA PRO A 130 -9.20 -0.51 13.83
C PRO A 130 -9.83 -1.85 14.22
N GLU A 131 -9.25 -2.93 13.70
CA GLU A 131 -9.57 -4.31 14.02
C GLU A 131 -8.29 -5.13 14.11
N THR A 132 -8.22 -6.04 15.09
CA THR A 132 -7.10 -6.98 15.21
C THR A 132 -7.33 -8.16 14.30
N ILE A 133 -6.37 -8.43 13.40
CA ILE A 133 -6.37 -9.62 12.55
C ILE A 133 -5.18 -10.48 12.96
N LEU A 134 -5.40 -11.77 13.23
CA LEU A 134 -4.32 -12.73 13.43
C LEU A 134 -4.36 -13.74 12.29
N VAL A 135 -3.20 -14.02 11.71
CA VAL A 135 -3.00 -15.04 10.69
C VAL A 135 -2.08 -16.11 11.27
N HIS A 136 -2.58 -17.33 11.44
CA HIS A 136 -1.84 -18.46 12.01
C HIS A 136 -1.63 -19.56 10.97
N ILE A 137 -0.46 -20.19 11.00
CA ILE A 137 -0.05 -21.23 10.06
C ILE A 137 0.06 -22.57 10.82
N PRO A 138 -1.05 -23.31 10.97
CA PRO A 138 -1.03 -24.59 11.69
C PRO A 138 -0.46 -25.75 10.87
N ALA A 139 -0.33 -25.59 9.54
CA ALA A 139 0.25 -26.60 8.66
C ALA A 139 0.85 -25.92 7.40
N PRO A 140 1.75 -26.60 6.65
CA PRO A 140 2.43 -26.01 5.49
C PRO A 140 1.52 -25.51 4.36
N ASN A 141 0.26 -25.96 4.34
CA ASN A 141 -0.74 -25.62 3.34
C ASN A 141 -2.06 -25.12 3.96
N ARG A 142 -2.06 -24.75 5.26
CA ARG A 142 -3.25 -24.24 5.93
C ARG A 142 -3.00 -22.91 6.62
N ILE A 143 -4.01 -22.05 6.57
CA ILE A 143 -3.99 -20.72 7.17
C ILE A 143 -5.28 -20.55 7.98
N HIS A 144 -5.15 -20.09 9.21
CA HIS A 144 -6.27 -19.75 10.08
C HIS A 144 -6.24 -18.25 10.32
N VAL A 145 -7.38 -17.60 10.23
CA VAL A 145 -7.51 -16.16 10.44
C VAL A 145 -8.62 -15.89 11.44
N VAL A 146 -8.32 -15.12 12.48
CA VAL A 146 -9.35 -14.51 13.34
C VAL A 146 -9.35 -13.01 13.19
N LYS A 147 -10.54 -12.42 13.28
CA LYS A 147 -10.77 -10.98 13.14
C LYS A 147 -11.62 -10.51 14.31
N MET A 148 -11.05 -9.62 15.11
CA MET A 148 -11.58 -9.25 16.41
C MET A 148 -11.57 -7.73 16.55
N VAL A 149 -12.77 -7.13 16.68
CA VAL A 149 -12.95 -5.69 16.86
C VAL A 149 -12.78 -5.30 18.33
N ALA A 150 -13.52 -5.97 19.23
CA ALA A 150 -13.46 -5.72 20.67
C ALA A 150 -13.69 -7.02 21.46
N PRO A 151 -13.22 -7.13 22.72
CA PRO A 151 -13.52 -8.28 23.57
C PRO A 151 -15.02 -8.51 23.72
N CYS A 152 -15.43 -9.77 23.89
CA CYS A 152 -16.83 -10.16 24.09
C CYS A 152 -17.79 -9.77 22.96
N THR A 153 -17.30 -9.52 21.75
CA THR A 153 -18.15 -9.30 20.56
C THR A 153 -18.00 -10.46 19.58
N ASP A 154 -18.90 -10.53 18.59
CA ASP A 154 -18.71 -11.42 17.45
C ASP A 154 -17.32 -11.22 16.84
N ALA A 155 -16.70 -12.33 16.47
CA ALA A 155 -15.40 -12.38 15.82
C ALA A 155 -15.45 -13.42 14.69
N ALA A 156 -14.91 -13.07 13.53
CA ALA A 156 -14.83 -13.99 12.41
C ALA A 156 -13.66 -14.96 12.63
N TYR A 157 -13.87 -16.23 12.32
CA TYR A 157 -12.83 -17.25 12.23
C TYR A 157 -12.94 -17.90 10.86
N VAL A 158 -11.92 -17.68 10.02
CA VAL A 158 -11.86 -18.19 8.65
C VAL A 158 -10.63 -19.08 8.48
N THR A 159 -10.77 -20.23 7.84
CA THR A 159 -9.65 -21.13 7.53
C THR A 159 -9.51 -21.32 6.03
N ALA A 160 -8.28 -21.44 5.54
CA ALA A 160 -7.97 -21.71 4.15
C ALA A 160 -7.09 -22.95 4.00
N THR A 161 -7.37 -23.73 2.95
CA THR A 161 -6.42 -24.69 2.39
C THR A 161 -5.85 -24.10 1.09
N VAL A 162 -4.54 -24.16 0.93
CA VAL A 162 -3.86 -23.69 -0.28
C VAL A 162 -3.19 -24.84 -1.03
N ASP A 163 -3.07 -24.70 -2.34
CA ASP A 163 -2.19 -25.50 -3.18
C ASP A 163 -0.95 -24.65 -3.53
N PRO A 164 0.22 -24.92 -2.92
CA PRO A 164 1.45 -24.21 -3.23
C PRO A 164 1.92 -24.39 -4.68
N ALA A 165 1.57 -25.50 -5.34
CA ALA A 165 1.98 -25.76 -6.72
C ALA A 165 1.18 -24.91 -7.71
N ALA A 166 -0.15 -24.82 -7.51
CA ALA A 166 -1.00 -23.91 -8.26
C ALA A 166 -0.83 -22.44 -7.82
N ASN A 167 -0.25 -22.21 -6.64
CA ASN A 167 -0.15 -20.91 -5.98
C ASN A 167 -1.54 -20.30 -5.70
N GLU A 168 -2.51 -21.11 -5.25
CA GLU A 168 -3.91 -20.70 -5.11
C GLU A 168 -4.57 -21.25 -3.84
N VAL A 169 -5.67 -20.60 -3.46
CA VAL A 169 -6.60 -21.14 -2.46
C VAL A 169 -7.49 -22.16 -3.12
N THR A 170 -7.59 -23.34 -2.52
CA THR A 170 -8.48 -24.41 -2.99
C THR A 170 -9.74 -24.50 -2.15
N GLU A 171 -9.66 -24.16 -0.86
CA GLU A 171 -10.78 -24.18 0.06
C GLU A 171 -10.74 -22.99 1.03
N LEU A 172 -11.91 -22.41 1.32
CA LEU A 172 -12.13 -21.47 2.40
C LEU A 172 -13.34 -21.91 3.22
N VAL A 173 -13.21 -21.84 4.54
CA VAL A 173 -14.31 -22.05 5.48
C VAL A 173 -14.44 -20.81 6.33
N GLY A 174 -15.52 -20.06 6.13
CA GLY A 174 -15.90 -18.91 6.93
C GLY A 174 -16.80 -19.33 8.09
N GLY A 175 -16.61 -18.71 9.25
CA GLY A 175 -17.38 -19.00 10.44
C GLY A 175 -17.16 -17.97 11.55
N ARG A 176 -17.68 -18.29 12.72
CA ARG A 176 -17.53 -17.50 13.94
C ARG A 176 -16.51 -18.13 14.88
N LEU A 177 -15.77 -17.30 15.60
CA LEU A 177 -15.01 -17.73 16.77
C LEU A 177 -15.99 -17.93 17.94
N GLN A 178 -15.98 -19.12 18.54
CA GLN A 178 -16.81 -19.47 19.70
C GLN A 178 -16.05 -19.25 21.02
N GLN A 179 -16.77 -19.21 22.15
CA GLN A 179 -16.19 -19.00 23.49
C GLN A 179 -15.17 -20.07 23.89
N ASP A 180 -15.33 -21.29 23.39
CA ASP A 180 -14.39 -22.41 23.58
C ASP A 180 -13.18 -22.34 22.62
N SER A 181 -13.00 -21.21 21.92
CA SER A 181 -11.97 -20.99 20.90
C SER A 181 -12.11 -21.85 19.64
N ALA A 182 -13.20 -22.60 19.49
CA ALA A 182 -13.49 -23.33 18.27
C ALA A 182 -14.02 -22.39 17.17
N GLN A 183 -13.95 -22.88 15.92
CA GLN A 183 -14.69 -22.27 14.82
C GLN A 183 -16.09 -22.90 14.80
N LEU A 184 -17.14 -22.08 14.68
CA LEU A 184 -18.46 -22.49 14.21
C LEU A 184 -18.53 -22.23 12.69
N PRO A 185 -18.38 -23.25 11.83
CA PRO A 185 -18.38 -23.07 10.37
C PRO A 185 -19.78 -22.70 9.86
N GLN A 186 -19.84 -21.80 8.87
CA GLN A 186 -21.12 -21.31 8.32
C GLN A 186 -21.10 -21.10 6.80
N ALA A 187 -19.93 -20.85 6.21
CA ALA A 187 -19.78 -20.66 4.78
C ALA A 187 -18.60 -21.48 4.27
N PHE A 188 -18.77 -22.11 3.11
CA PHE A 188 -17.78 -22.99 2.51
C PHE A 188 -17.59 -22.59 1.06
N LEU A 189 -16.35 -22.45 0.63
CA LEU A 189 -15.98 -22.15 -0.73
C LEU A 189 -14.91 -23.14 -1.17
N THR A 190 -15.13 -23.81 -2.30
CA THR A 190 -14.16 -24.74 -2.89
C THR A 190 -13.90 -24.37 -4.35
N LEU A 191 -12.64 -24.34 -4.77
CA LEU A 191 -12.27 -24.24 -6.17
C LEU A 191 -12.33 -25.63 -6.82
N ASP A 192 -13.15 -25.80 -7.85
CA ASP A 192 -13.24 -27.06 -8.58
C ASP A 192 -12.23 -27.14 -9.75
N ALA A 193 -12.15 -28.31 -10.38
CA ALA A 193 -11.27 -28.54 -11.53
C ALA A 193 -11.67 -27.72 -12.78
N SER A 194 -12.92 -27.24 -12.86
CA SER A 194 -13.43 -26.41 -13.94
C SER A 194 -13.24 -24.90 -13.69
N ARG A 195 -12.49 -24.55 -12.64
CA ARG A 195 -12.23 -23.16 -12.21
C ARG A 195 -13.49 -22.43 -11.73
N LYS A 196 -14.46 -23.14 -11.16
CA LYS A 196 -15.61 -22.56 -10.46
C LYS A 196 -15.37 -22.49 -8.97
N LEU A 197 -15.83 -21.40 -8.35
CA LEU A 197 -15.89 -21.27 -6.90
C LEU A 197 -17.25 -21.80 -6.42
N ILE A 198 -17.27 -23.00 -5.86
CA ILE A 198 -18.49 -23.62 -5.35
C ILE A 198 -18.76 -23.10 -3.94
N VAL A 199 -19.79 -22.27 -3.79
CA VAL A 199 -20.15 -21.61 -2.52
C VAL A 199 -21.32 -22.31 -1.86
N ARG A 200 -21.21 -22.62 -0.57
CA ARG A 200 -22.25 -23.25 0.26
C ARG A 200 -22.41 -22.52 1.58
N PHE A 201 -23.60 -22.59 2.17
CA PHE A 201 -23.91 -22.00 3.47
C PHE A 201 -24.58 -23.01 4.40
N GLY A 202 -24.38 -22.83 5.70
CA GLY A 202 -24.89 -23.71 6.75
C GLY A 202 -24.08 -24.99 6.88
N ASP A 203 -24.14 -25.85 5.86
CA ASP A 203 -23.47 -27.16 5.84
C ASP A 203 -22.62 -27.36 4.58
N ALA A 204 -21.43 -27.95 4.73
CA ALA A 204 -20.47 -28.19 3.65
C ALA A 204 -20.98 -29.13 2.55
N THR A 205 -22.00 -29.94 2.84
CA THR A 205 -22.64 -30.89 1.94
C THR A 205 -23.91 -30.36 1.30
N SER A 206 -24.33 -29.14 1.67
CA SER A 206 -25.49 -28.48 1.05
C SER A 206 -25.30 -28.28 -0.45
N GLU A 207 -26.43 -28.11 -1.16
CA GLU A 207 -26.39 -27.69 -2.55
C GLU A 207 -25.64 -26.35 -2.70
N PRO A 208 -24.84 -26.16 -3.77
CA PRO A 208 -24.18 -24.89 -4.03
C PRO A 208 -25.19 -23.74 -4.12
N ALA A 209 -25.00 -22.71 -3.31
CA ALA A 209 -25.76 -21.48 -3.37
C ALA A 209 -25.34 -20.63 -4.59
N GLU A 210 -24.04 -20.61 -4.89
CA GLU A 210 -23.46 -19.91 -6.03
C GLU A 210 -22.30 -20.71 -6.63
N MET A 211 -22.07 -20.56 -7.94
CA MET A 211 -20.96 -21.19 -8.67
C MET A 211 -20.33 -20.25 -9.72
N PRO A 212 -19.87 -19.04 -9.32
CA PRO A 212 -19.21 -18.14 -10.25
C PRO A 212 -17.92 -18.73 -10.78
N ASP A 213 -17.50 -18.27 -11.96
CA ASP A 213 -16.16 -18.54 -12.46
C ASP A 213 -15.13 -17.85 -11.55
N ALA A 214 -14.08 -18.55 -11.20
CA ALA A 214 -13.02 -18.01 -10.35
C ALA A 214 -12.28 -16.87 -11.08
N PRO A 215 -11.69 -15.91 -10.34
CA PRO A 215 -10.88 -14.86 -10.92
C PRO A 215 -9.69 -15.44 -11.72
N PRO A 216 -8.97 -14.64 -12.52
CA PRO A 216 -7.74 -15.10 -13.16
C PRO A 216 -6.74 -15.69 -12.16
N ALA A 217 -6.11 -16.81 -12.50
CA ALA A 217 -5.11 -17.45 -11.65
C ALA A 217 -3.78 -16.66 -11.63
N PRO A 218 -3.02 -16.68 -10.52
CA PRO A 218 -3.42 -17.22 -9.22
C PRO A 218 -4.47 -16.32 -8.55
N TRP A 219 -5.53 -16.88 -7.95
CA TRP A 219 -6.59 -16.10 -7.30
C TRP A 219 -6.47 -16.02 -5.76
N ARG A 220 -7.05 -14.96 -5.16
CA ARG A 220 -7.08 -14.71 -3.70
C ARG A 220 -8.44 -14.15 -3.28
N MET A 221 -8.80 -14.33 -2.00
CA MET A 221 -10.00 -13.75 -1.41
C MET A 221 -9.64 -12.43 -0.71
N TYR A 222 -10.14 -11.31 -1.24
CA TYR A 222 -9.72 -9.98 -0.78
C TYR A 222 -10.17 -9.67 0.66
N ASP A 223 -11.37 -10.10 1.03
CA ASP A 223 -11.84 -9.99 2.40
C ASP A 223 -11.18 -11.03 3.32
N PHE A 224 -10.32 -11.94 2.85
CA PHE A 224 -9.42 -12.75 3.70
C PHE A 224 -8.12 -12.00 4.07
N ASP A 225 -8.13 -10.67 3.92
CA ASP A 225 -7.08 -9.74 4.38
C ASP A 225 -5.69 -10.07 3.80
N LEU A 226 -5.65 -10.62 2.58
CA LEU A 226 -4.42 -11.07 1.90
C LEU A 226 -3.62 -12.11 2.72
N ALA A 227 -4.26 -12.79 3.68
CA ALA A 227 -3.61 -13.72 4.59
C ALA A 227 -2.93 -14.88 3.85
N GLU A 228 -3.38 -15.21 2.63
CA GLU A 228 -2.75 -16.19 1.75
C GLU A 228 -1.28 -15.88 1.48
N PHE A 229 -0.90 -14.60 1.47
CA PHE A 229 0.49 -14.20 1.21
C PHE A 229 1.45 -14.70 2.30
N ALA A 230 0.93 -15.11 3.46
CA ALA A 230 1.72 -15.76 4.49
C ALA A 230 2.38 -17.06 3.99
N LEU A 231 1.75 -17.78 3.05
CA LEU A 231 2.34 -18.97 2.42
C LEU A 231 2.72 -18.71 0.95
N LEU A 232 1.86 -17.98 0.25
CA LEU A 232 1.85 -17.84 -1.21
C LEU A 232 2.31 -16.46 -1.71
N GLY A 233 2.96 -15.67 -0.84
CA GLY A 233 3.33 -14.30 -1.15
C GLY A 233 4.55 -14.15 -2.06
N PRO A 234 4.68 -13.01 -2.76
CA PRO A 234 5.83 -12.72 -3.62
C PRO A 234 7.09 -12.47 -2.79
N ARG A 235 8.18 -13.15 -3.13
CA ARG A 235 9.51 -13.01 -2.47
C ARG A 235 10.57 -12.44 -3.38
N GLU A 236 10.24 -12.28 -4.66
CA GLU A 236 11.16 -11.76 -5.66
C GLU A 236 10.85 -10.27 -5.93
N PRO A 237 11.87 -9.44 -6.20
CA PRO A 237 11.71 -8.03 -6.54
C PRO A 237 11.24 -7.86 -7.99
N ARG A 238 10.09 -8.44 -8.35
CA ARG A 238 9.51 -8.39 -9.70
C ARG A 238 8.01 -8.17 -9.66
N SER A 239 7.49 -7.55 -10.72
CA SER A 239 6.04 -7.36 -10.86
C SER A 239 5.32 -8.70 -10.99
N PHE A 240 4.09 -8.77 -10.48
CA PHE A 240 3.27 -9.96 -10.54
C PHE A 240 1.77 -9.60 -10.65
N THR A 241 0.97 -10.59 -11.01
CA THR A 241 -0.48 -10.46 -11.14
C THR A 241 -1.19 -11.56 -10.35
N PHE A 242 -2.40 -11.27 -9.90
CA PHE A 242 -3.26 -12.23 -9.21
C PHE A 242 -4.72 -11.81 -9.38
N GLY A 243 -5.64 -12.75 -9.38
CA GLY A 243 -7.08 -12.47 -9.41
C GLY A 243 -7.62 -12.24 -8.00
N LEU A 244 -8.66 -11.40 -7.89
CA LEU A 244 -9.37 -11.15 -6.64
C LEU A 244 -10.84 -11.53 -6.74
N ALA A 245 -11.30 -12.28 -5.74
CA ALA A 245 -12.70 -12.42 -5.37
C ALA A 245 -12.93 -11.71 -4.02
N MET A 246 -14.19 -11.43 -3.69
CA MET A 246 -14.54 -10.80 -2.41
C MET A 246 -15.92 -11.28 -1.98
N ALA A 247 -16.03 -11.79 -0.75
CA ALA A 247 -17.34 -12.01 -0.14
C ALA A 247 -17.91 -10.64 0.27
N TRP A 248 -19.12 -10.34 -0.20
CA TRP A 248 -19.80 -9.08 0.08
C TRP A 248 -21.28 -9.35 0.38
N PRO A 249 -21.58 -9.83 1.60
CA PRO A 249 -22.93 -10.24 1.96
C PRO A 249 -23.92 -9.07 2.00
N ASP A 250 -23.42 -7.85 2.17
CA ASP A 250 -24.25 -6.64 2.18
C ASP A 250 -24.63 -6.21 0.77
N GLY A 251 -25.79 -6.68 0.31
CA GLY A 251 -26.39 -6.27 -0.96
C GLY A 251 -27.15 -7.39 -1.65
N PRO A 252 -27.70 -7.12 -2.84
CA PRO A 252 -28.25 -8.19 -3.67
C PRO A 252 -27.15 -9.14 -4.14
N PRO A 253 -27.48 -10.42 -4.42
CA PRO A 253 -26.56 -11.36 -5.06
C PRO A 253 -25.89 -10.77 -6.32
N PRO A 254 -24.68 -11.24 -6.67
CA PRO A 254 -23.98 -12.37 -6.05
C PRO A 254 -23.30 -11.99 -4.72
N LEU A 255 -23.31 -12.94 -3.77
CA LEU A 255 -22.65 -12.84 -2.47
C LEU A 255 -21.13 -12.89 -2.61
N VAL A 256 -20.61 -13.62 -3.59
CA VAL A 256 -19.19 -13.58 -3.98
C VAL A 256 -19.02 -12.77 -5.26
N ARG A 257 -18.27 -11.68 -5.16
CA ARG A 257 -17.97 -10.79 -6.29
C ARG A 257 -16.62 -11.12 -6.89
N ILE A 258 -16.60 -11.38 -8.19
CA ILE A 258 -15.37 -11.56 -8.97
C ILE A 258 -14.87 -10.18 -9.39
N LEU A 259 -13.74 -9.75 -8.82
CA LEU A 259 -13.21 -8.40 -9.04
C LEU A 259 -12.34 -8.33 -10.29
N GLY A 260 -11.75 -9.46 -10.69
CA GLY A 260 -10.84 -9.56 -11.83
C GLY A 260 -9.37 -9.49 -11.42
N SER A 261 -8.50 -9.06 -12.33
CA SER A 261 -7.05 -9.04 -12.09
C SER A 261 -6.61 -7.84 -11.26
N ALA A 262 -5.71 -8.10 -10.33
CA ALA A 262 -4.83 -7.13 -9.66
C ALA A 262 -3.42 -7.24 -10.27
N ASN A 263 -2.82 -6.09 -10.54
CA ASN A 263 -1.48 -5.94 -11.08
C ASN A 263 -0.60 -5.26 -10.02
N ALA A 264 0.34 -5.98 -9.44
CA ALA A 264 1.33 -5.44 -8.53
C ALA A 264 2.62 -5.13 -9.30
N LYS A 265 2.82 -3.87 -9.65
CA LYS A 265 4.04 -3.38 -10.29
C LYS A 265 5.12 -3.18 -9.23
N PHE A 266 6.22 -3.91 -9.34
CA PHE A 266 7.38 -3.71 -8.47
C PHE A 266 7.96 -2.31 -8.68
N LEU A 267 8.31 -1.65 -7.57
CA LEU A 267 8.89 -0.32 -7.55
C LEU A 267 10.35 -0.36 -7.12
N TYR A 268 10.62 -0.87 -5.92
CA TYR A 268 11.95 -0.96 -5.33
C TYR A 268 11.94 -1.85 -4.09
N SER A 269 13.12 -2.16 -3.56
CA SER A 269 13.30 -2.81 -2.27
C SER A 269 13.81 -1.83 -1.21
N SER A 270 13.32 -1.91 0.02
CA SER A 270 13.80 -1.10 1.16
C SER A 270 14.44 -1.97 2.24
N ASP A 271 14.96 -1.35 3.30
CA ASP A 271 15.51 -2.02 4.48
C ASP A 271 16.58 -3.06 4.12
N SER A 272 17.56 -2.63 3.31
CA SER A 272 18.64 -3.49 2.79
C SER A 272 18.14 -4.72 2.03
N GLY A 273 16.98 -4.61 1.38
CA GLY A 273 16.37 -5.69 0.61
C GLY A 273 15.36 -6.53 1.39
N ALA A 274 15.09 -6.22 2.66
CA ALA A 274 14.15 -6.98 3.48
C ALA A 274 12.68 -6.75 3.11
N LYS A 275 12.35 -5.69 2.37
CA LYS A 275 10.97 -5.38 1.95
C LYS A 275 10.90 -5.05 0.47
N HIS A 276 9.84 -5.51 -0.19
CA HIS A 276 9.53 -5.17 -1.57
C HIS A 276 8.30 -4.28 -1.64
N HIS A 277 8.39 -3.19 -2.41
CA HIS A 277 7.34 -2.19 -2.57
C HIS A 277 6.70 -2.33 -3.95
N PHE A 278 5.37 -2.33 -3.97
CA PHE A 278 4.57 -2.50 -5.19
C PHE A 278 3.49 -1.43 -5.28
N GLN A 279 3.28 -0.93 -6.51
CA GLN A 279 2.05 -0.23 -6.86
C GLN A 279 1.03 -1.24 -7.37
N VAL A 280 -0.12 -1.32 -6.73
CA VAL A 280 -1.23 -2.19 -7.10
C VAL A 280 -2.28 -1.40 -7.88
N SER A 281 -2.73 -1.95 -9.00
CA SER A 281 -3.83 -1.43 -9.83
C SER A 281 -4.52 -2.57 -10.60
N GLY A 282 -5.37 -2.25 -11.58
CA GLY A 282 -5.99 -3.23 -12.48
C GLY A 282 -7.50 -3.37 -12.27
N PRO A 283 -8.18 -4.21 -13.07
CA PRO A 283 -9.63 -4.38 -13.03
C PRO A 283 -10.20 -4.61 -11.62
N ALA A 284 -9.49 -5.35 -10.77
CA ALA A 284 -9.91 -5.61 -9.39
C ALA A 284 -10.01 -4.36 -8.50
N PHE A 285 -9.42 -3.24 -8.93
CA PHE A 285 -9.43 -1.98 -8.19
C PHE A 285 -10.19 -0.87 -8.92
N ILE A 286 -10.85 -1.16 -10.04
CA ILE A 286 -11.70 -0.18 -10.71
C ILE A 286 -13.08 -0.16 -10.05
N ASP A 287 -13.44 1.01 -9.55
CA ASP A 287 -14.79 1.35 -9.09
C ASP A 287 -15.51 2.11 -10.22
N PRO A 288 -16.68 1.65 -10.69
CA PRO A 288 -17.39 2.31 -11.79
C PRO A 288 -17.75 3.78 -11.53
N ALA A 289 -17.92 4.17 -10.26
CA ALA A 289 -18.32 5.52 -9.89
C ALA A 289 -17.13 6.44 -9.62
N ILE A 290 -16.02 5.90 -9.11
CA ILE A 290 -14.90 6.69 -8.59
C ILE A 290 -13.63 6.55 -9.45
N GLY A 291 -13.51 5.47 -10.23
CA GLY A 291 -12.34 5.17 -11.06
C GLY A 291 -11.34 4.24 -10.37
N ASP A 292 -10.05 4.42 -10.62
CA ASP A 292 -9.00 3.57 -10.06
C ASP A 292 -8.85 3.79 -8.54
N ARG A 293 -9.00 2.71 -7.80
CA ARG A 293 -8.89 2.65 -6.34
C ARG A 293 -7.80 1.67 -5.90
N GLY A 294 -6.74 1.53 -6.71
CA GLY A 294 -5.54 0.77 -6.36
C GLY A 294 -4.80 1.36 -5.16
N GLY A 295 -3.51 1.04 -5.04
CA GLY A 295 -2.69 1.62 -3.97
C GLY A 295 -1.37 0.88 -3.78
N GLU A 296 -0.88 0.83 -2.55
CA GLU A 296 0.46 0.34 -2.24
C GLU A 296 0.42 -0.99 -1.52
N LEU A 297 1.36 -1.87 -1.85
CA LEU A 297 1.60 -3.12 -1.16
C LEU A 297 3.08 -3.22 -0.82
N ILE A 298 3.37 -3.58 0.42
CA ILE A 298 4.71 -3.88 0.92
C ILE A 298 4.71 -5.32 1.40
N THR A 299 5.63 -6.14 0.88
CA THR A 299 5.82 -7.52 1.34
C THR A 299 7.19 -7.72 1.97
N ASP A 300 7.26 -8.70 2.88
CA ASP A 300 8.52 -9.19 3.41
C ASP A 300 9.25 -9.99 2.33
N ALA A 301 10.52 -9.66 2.07
CA ALA A 301 11.28 -10.27 0.99
C ALA A 301 11.64 -11.74 1.25
N LYS A 302 11.72 -12.17 2.52
CA LYS A 302 12.09 -13.53 2.89
C LYS A 302 10.90 -14.48 2.77
N TYR A 303 9.75 -14.07 3.29
CA TYR A 303 8.58 -14.92 3.48
C TYR A 303 7.40 -14.55 2.57
N GLY A 304 7.39 -13.37 1.96
CA GLY A 304 6.36 -12.90 1.04
C GLY A 304 5.07 -12.39 1.69
N HIS A 305 4.94 -12.51 3.02
CA HIS A 305 3.77 -12.02 3.73
C HIS A 305 3.64 -10.49 3.63
N VAL A 306 2.41 -9.99 3.76
CA VAL A 306 2.15 -8.55 3.74
C VAL A 306 2.78 -7.91 4.98
N VAL A 307 3.58 -6.86 4.77
CA VAL A 307 4.05 -5.96 5.84
C VAL A 307 3.07 -4.80 5.98
N GLU A 308 2.65 -4.22 4.86
CA GLU A 308 1.64 -3.17 4.84
C GLU A 308 0.90 -3.20 3.49
N ALA A 309 -0.40 -2.95 3.50
CA ALA A 309 -1.20 -2.75 2.30
C ALA A 309 -2.12 -1.54 2.49
N ARG A 310 -2.16 -0.66 1.50
CA ARG A 310 -2.98 0.57 1.48
C ARG A 310 -3.70 0.64 0.15
N PHE A 311 -4.99 0.32 0.13
CA PHE A 311 -5.77 0.36 -1.11
C PHE A 311 -6.92 1.35 -0.99
N GLY A 312 -7.24 2.02 -2.09
CA GLY A 312 -8.41 2.87 -2.18
C GLY A 312 -9.71 2.06 -2.11
N ARG A 313 -9.72 0.82 -2.58
CA ARG A 313 -10.89 -0.08 -2.54
C ARG A 313 -11.01 -0.72 -1.16
N PRO A 314 -12.13 -0.58 -0.45
CA PRO A 314 -12.33 -1.27 0.82
C PRO A 314 -12.50 -2.77 0.62
N ASN A 315 -12.15 -3.56 1.64
CA ASN A 315 -12.35 -5.01 1.66
C ASN A 315 -13.52 -5.46 2.57
N HIS A 316 -14.26 -4.50 3.13
CA HIS A 316 -15.49 -4.72 3.89
C HIS A 316 -16.43 -3.52 3.71
N SER A 317 -17.73 -3.72 3.86
CA SER A 317 -18.79 -2.72 3.63
C SER A 317 -18.68 -1.45 4.47
N ASN A 318 -18.27 -1.60 5.73
CA ASN A 318 -18.14 -0.49 6.68
C ASN A 318 -16.91 0.40 6.42
N TYR A 319 -15.95 -0.05 5.61
CA TYR A 319 -14.74 0.72 5.34
C TYR A 319 -14.88 1.59 4.08
N SER A 320 -14.33 2.80 4.15
CA SER A 320 -14.22 3.67 2.96
C SER A 320 -13.01 3.32 2.08
N ASN A 321 -11.98 2.69 2.64
CA ASN A 321 -10.74 2.26 1.99
C ASN A 321 -10.05 1.23 2.89
N PHE A 322 -8.91 0.68 2.47
CA PHE A 322 -8.26 -0.42 3.16
C PHE A 322 -6.85 -0.05 3.61
N LEU A 323 -6.54 -0.33 4.88
CA LEU A 323 -5.21 -0.36 5.45
C LEU A 323 -5.06 -1.67 6.23
N LEU A 324 -3.99 -2.40 5.96
CA LEU A 324 -3.55 -3.54 6.76
C LEU A 324 -2.08 -3.33 7.11
N LYS A 325 -1.73 -3.43 8.39
CA LYS A 325 -0.36 -3.22 8.86
C LYS A 325 0.07 -4.31 9.81
N LEU A 326 1.20 -4.94 9.49
CA LEU A 326 1.83 -5.92 10.35
C LEU A 326 2.37 -5.22 11.60
N THR A 327 2.05 -5.77 12.76
CA THR A 327 2.54 -5.29 14.06
C THR A 327 3.53 -6.25 14.69
N THR A 328 3.36 -7.56 14.48
CA THR A 328 4.24 -8.57 15.06
C THR A 328 4.19 -9.84 14.22
N ALA A 329 5.32 -10.51 14.06
CA ALA A 329 5.41 -11.88 13.57
C ALA A 329 6.09 -12.73 14.65
N THR A 330 5.45 -13.82 15.06
CA THR A 330 6.00 -14.75 16.08
C THR A 330 6.01 -16.14 15.50
N GLU A 331 7.20 -16.73 15.36
CA GLU A 331 7.38 -18.02 14.67
C GLU A 331 7.19 -19.22 15.62
N GLY A 332 6.84 -20.38 15.03
CA GLY A 332 6.88 -21.68 15.71
C GLY A 332 5.95 -21.82 16.92
N GLU A 333 6.41 -22.53 17.94
CA GLU A 333 5.62 -22.80 19.16
C GLU A 333 5.21 -21.51 19.90
N ALA A 334 6.09 -20.49 19.91
CA ALA A 334 5.76 -19.18 20.48
C ALA A 334 4.60 -18.51 19.72
N GLY A 335 4.56 -18.65 18.39
CA GLY A 335 3.44 -18.18 17.57
C GLY A 335 2.14 -18.92 17.88
N THR A 336 2.22 -20.24 18.12
CA THR A 336 1.06 -21.06 18.53
C THR A 336 0.50 -20.59 19.86
N LYS A 337 1.38 -20.24 20.80
CA LYS A 337 0.98 -19.65 22.08
C LYS A 337 0.32 -18.27 21.90
N VAL A 338 0.89 -17.39 21.08
CA VAL A 338 0.29 -16.08 20.76
C VAL A 338 -1.12 -16.23 20.19
N TRP A 339 -1.31 -17.20 19.30
CA TRP A 339 -2.63 -17.51 18.74
C TRP A 339 -3.61 -17.96 19.84
N ALA A 340 -3.25 -19.00 20.60
CA ALA A 340 -4.13 -19.56 21.64
C ALA A 340 -4.48 -18.51 22.72
N ASP A 341 -3.49 -17.73 23.16
CA ASP A 341 -3.69 -16.67 24.16
C ASP A 341 -4.64 -15.59 23.64
N ALA A 342 -4.54 -15.21 22.35
CA ALA A 342 -5.40 -14.19 21.77
C ALA A 342 -6.87 -14.65 21.68
N LEU A 343 -7.11 -15.89 21.25
CA LEU A 343 -8.46 -16.47 21.17
C LEU A 343 -9.09 -16.57 22.57
N ALA A 344 -8.33 -17.03 23.57
CA ALA A 344 -8.81 -17.10 24.94
C ALA A 344 -9.05 -15.70 25.55
N ALA A 345 -8.16 -14.74 25.27
CA ALA A 345 -8.29 -13.37 25.79
C ALA A 345 -9.52 -12.63 25.26
N HIS A 346 -9.94 -12.91 24.03
CA HIS A 346 -11.14 -12.31 23.43
C HIS A 346 -12.42 -12.61 24.22
N TRP A 347 -12.50 -13.82 24.80
CA TRP A 347 -13.65 -14.28 25.57
C TRP A 347 -13.45 -14.22 27.09
N ASN A 348 -12.31 -13.71 27.55
CA ASN A 348 -12.00 -13.68 28.97
C ASN A 348 -12.94 -12.73 29.74
N ASN A 349 -13.60 -13.25 30.78
CA ASN A 349 -14.61 -12.54 31.59
C ASN A 349 -15.85 -12.07 30.82
N CYS A 350 -16.17 -12.69 29.69
CA CYS A 350 -17.41 -12.39 28.97
C CYS A 350 -18.62 -13.07 29.64
N PRO A 351 -19.82 -12.47 29.56
CA PRO A 351 -21.05 -13.15 29.94
C PRO A 351 -21.20 -14.46 29.15
N ALA A 352 -21.82 -15.47 29.75
CA ALA A 352 -22.21 -16.67 29.02
C ALA A 352 -23.11 -16.27 27.84
N GLU A 353 -22.85 -16.80 26.64
CA GLU A 353 -23.76 -16.62 25.50
C GLU A 353 -25.14 -17.13 25.90
N THR A 354 -26.16 -16.29 25.70
CA THR A 354 -27.54 -16.73 25.85
C THR A 354 -27.87 -17.56 24.61
N PRO A 355 -28.33 -18.82 24.76
CA PRO A 355 -28.50 -19.75 23.64
C PRO A 355 -29.53 -19.30 22.61
#